data_AF-A0A4R8CIP2-F1
#
_entry.id   AF-A0A4R8CIP2-F1
#
_cell.length_a   1.000
_cell.length_b   1.000
_cell.length_c   1.000
_cell.angle_alpha   90.00
_cell.angle_beta   90.00
_cell.angle_gamma   90.00
#
_symmetry.space_group_name_H-M   'P 1'
#
loop_
_entity.id
_entity.type
_entity.pdbx_description
1 polymer ?
#
loop_
_entity_poly.entity_id
_entity_poly.type
_entity_poly.pdbx_seq_one_letter_code
_entity_poly.pdbx_strand_id
1 'polypeptide(L)' 'MRTYVRTVLWILAVTELVLALVAYLAYAGPHLVFHLGHLEGDERMLSIGLAVILALMVALPLSAPAGTRKLT' A
#
# COMPACT_ATOMS: atom_id res chain seq x y z
N MET A 1 -11.60 -13.00 -31.66
CA MET A 1 -10.32 -12.30 -31.36
C MET A 1 -10.47 -11.21 -30.30
N ARG A 2 -11.41 -10.26 -30.41
CA ARG A 2 -11.59 -9.15 -29.45
C ARG A 2 -11.80 -9.56 -27.98
N THR A 3 -12.56 -10.64 -27.73
CA THR A 3 -12.80 -11.18 -26.37
C THR A 3 -11.55 -11.80 -25.76
N TYR A 4 -10.80 -12.59 -26.54
CA TYR A 4 -9.54 -13.19 -26.11
C TYR A 4 -8.52 -12.12 -25.70
N VAL A 5 -8.30 -11.10 -26.55
CA VAL A 5 -7.39 -9.99 -26.25
C VAL A 5 -7.80 -9.26 -24.97
N ARG A 6 -9.10 -8.98 -24.79
CA ARG A 6 -9.61 -8.34 -23.56
C ARG A 6 -9.34 -9.19 -22.31
N THR A 7 -9.55 -10.50 -22.38
CA THR A 7 -9.29 -11.42 -21.26
C THR A 7 -7.81 -11.46 -20.90
N VAL A 8 -6.92 -11.54 -21.89
CA VAL A 8 -5.47 -11.55 -21.66
C VAL A 8 -5.00 -10.25 -21.00
N LEU A 9 -5.45 -9.10 -21.49
CA LEU A 9 -5.12 -7.80 -20.88
C LEU A 9 -5.62 -7.67 -19.44
N TRP A 10 -6.83 -8.19 -19.15
CA TRP A 10 -7.36 -8.22 -17.80
C TRP A 10 -6.51 -9.07 -16.84
N ILE A 11 -6.09 -10.26 -17.28
CA ILE A 11 -5.26 -11.15 -16.47
C ILE A 11 -3.91 -10.49 -16.19
N LEU A 12 -3.28 -9.88 -17.19
CA LEU A 12 -2.01 -9.17 -17.03
C LEU A 12 -2.15 -8.02 -16.03
N ALA A 13 -3.15 -7.15 -16.19
CA ALA A 13 -3.38 -6.01 -15.30
C ALA A 13 -3.62 -6.45 -13.84
N VAL A 14 -4.41 -7.51 -13.61
CA VAL A 14 -4.64 -8.05 -12.25
C VAL A 14 -3.36 -8.64 -11.67
N THR A 15 -2.58 -9.35 -12.49
CA THR A 15 -1.32 -9.94 -12.06
C THR A 15 -0.31 -8.87 -11.65
N GLU A 16 -0.13 -7.84 -12.48
CA GLU A 16 0.74 -6.70 -12.19
C GLU A 16 0.31 -5.96 -10.92
N LEU A 17 -1.00 -5.73 -10.75
CA LEU A 17 -1.54 -5.13 -9.54
C LEU A 17 -1.22 -5.94 -8.29
N VAL A 18 -1.42 -7.26 -8.33
CA VAL A 18 -1.14 -8.15 -7.19
C VAL A 18 0.35 -8.15 -6.87
N LEU A 19 1.21 -8.27 -7.88
CA LEU A 19 2.67 -8.24 -7.69
C LEU A 19 3.14 -6.91 -7.10
N ALA A 20 2.60 -5.79 -7.58
CA ALA A 20 2.91 -4.46 -7.07
C ALA A 20 2.48 -4.31 -5.60
N LEU A 21 1.28 -4.80 -5.23
CA LEU A 21 0.80 -4.76 -3.84
C LEU A 21 1.65 -5.62 -2.91
N VAL A 22 2.04 -6.82 -3.35
CA VAL A 22 2.92 -7.71 -2.57
C VAL A 22 4.29 -7.08 -2.37
N ALA A 23 4.91 -6.56 -3.44
CA ALA A 23 6.20 -5.89 -3.37
C ALA A 23 6.15 -4.66 -2.45
N TYR A 24 5.06 -3.88 -2.56
CA TYR A 24 4.82 -2.74 -1.70
C TYR A 24 4.73 -3.14 -0.23
N LEU A 25 3.93 -4.15 0.13
CA LEU A 25 3.79 -4.60 1.51
C LEU A 25 5.08 -5.22 2.06
N ALA A 26 5.82 -5.97 1.23
CA ALA A 26 7.10 -6.54 1.60
C ALA A 26 8.16 -5.47 1.93
N TYR A 27 8.09 -4.30 1.30
CA TYR A 27 8.94 -3.16 1.62
C TYR A 27 8.39 -2.31 2.77
N ALA A 28 7.16 -1.82 2.62
CA ALA A 28 6.56 -0.82 3.50
C ALA A 28 6.25 -1.38 4.89
N GLY A 29 5.86 -2.65 5.01
CA GLY A 29 5.55 -3.28 6.29
C GLY A 29 6.74 -3.29 7.25
N PRO A 30 7.86 -3.95 6.89
CA PRO A 30 9.07 -3.94 7.72
C PRO A 30 9.63 -2.53 7.95
N HIS A 31 9.56 -1.65 6.95
CA HIS A 31 10.01 -0.26 7.09
C HIS A 31 9.18 0.54 8.10
N LEU A 32 7.85 0.35 8.11
CA LEU A 32 6.96 0.93 9.11
C LEU A 32 7.30 0.41 10.51
N VAL A 33 7.48 -0.91 10.67
CA VAL A 33 7.86 -1.51 11.96
C VAL A 33 9.19 -0.95 12.47
N PHE A 34 10.18 -0.79 11.58
CA PHE A 34 11.46 -0.18 11.92
C PHE A 34 11.29 1.22 12.51
N HIS A 35 10.53 2.12 11.86
CA HIS A 35 10.31 3.47 12.39
C HIS A 35 9.47 3.48 13.67
N LEU A 36 8.44 2.63 13.76
CA LEU A 36 7.63 2.53 14.99
C LEU A 36 8.49 2.11 16.19
N GLY A 37 9.47 1.23 15.98
CA GLY A 37 10.42 0.83 17.03
C GLY A 37 11.29 1.98 17.55
N HIS A 38 11.49 3.06 16.78
CA HIS A 38 12.24 4.23 17.24
C HIS A 38 11.40 5.16 18.12
N LEU A 39 10.08 5.00 18.14
CA LEU A 39 9.17 5.84 18.93
C LEU A 39 9.07 5.37 20.39
N GLU A 40 9.65 4.21 20.72
CA GLU A 40 9.66 3.65 22.06
C GLU A 40 10.61 4.43 22.97
N GLY A 41 10.09 4.94 24.10
CA GLY A 41 10.87 5.74 25.06
C GLY A 41 10.91 7.25 24.76
N ASP A 42 10.34 7.69 23.64
CA ASP A 42 10.24 9.10 23.26
C ASP A 42 9.04 9.83 23.91
N GLU A 43 8.93 11.14 23.67
CA GLU A 43 7.81 11.97 24.13
C GLU A 43 6.48 11.46 23.56
N ARG A 44 5.53 11.17 24.45
CA ARG A 44 4.30 10.42 24.12
C ARG A 44 3.46 11.07 23.03
N MET A 45 3.25 12.39 23.06
CA MET A 45 2.35 13.06 22.13
C MET A 45 2.93 13.09 20.71
N LEU A 46 4.23 13.36 20.59
CA LEU A 46 4.98 13.29 19.33
C LEU A 46 5.01 11.87 18.79
N SER A 47 5.27 10.85 19.62
CA SER A 47 5.24 9.45 19.20
C SER A 47 3.87 9.04 18.65
N ILE A 48 2.77 9.45 19.28
CA ILE A 48 1.42 9.19 18.75
C ILE A 48 1.24 9.86 17.39
N GLY A 49 1.61 11.15 17.27
CA GLY A 49 1.49 11.89 16.02
C GLY A 49 2.28 11.24 14.88
N LEU A 50 3.52 10.85 15.15
CA LEU A 50 4.39 10.18 14.18
C LEU A 50 3.87 8.79 13.81
N ALA A 51 3.39 8.00 14.79
CA ALA A 51 2.81 6.69 14.51
C ALA A 51 1.61 6.78 13.56
N VAL A 52 0.73 7.79 13.75
CA VAL A 52 -0.40 8.04 12.84
C VAL A 52 0.09 8.42 11.45
N ILE A 53 1.05 9.34 11.33
CA ILE A 53 1.60 9.78 10.05
C ILE A 53 2.24 8.60 9.29
N LEU A 54 3.07 7.81 9.98
CA LEU A 54 3.71 6.64 9.41
C LEU A 54 2.70 5.59 8.95
N ALA A 55 1.67 5.33 9.76
CA ALA A 55 0.59 4.41 9.38
C ALA A 55 -0.18 4.91 8.15
N LEU A 56 -0.46 6.22 8.06
CA LEU A 56 -1.13 6.82 6.90
C LEU A 56 -0.29 6.77 5.62
N MET A 57 1.03 6.91 5.71
CA MET A 57 1.94 6.71 4.56
C MET A 57 1.88 5.29 3.99
N VAL A 58 1.45 4.31 4.80
CA VAL A 58 1.20 2.93 4.33
C VAL A 58 -0.24 2.72 3.86
N ALA A 59 -1.20 3.17 4.66
CA ALA A 59 -2.62 2.93 4.41
C ALA A 59 -3.17 3.68 3.20
N LEU A 60 -2.72 4.92 2.94
CA LEU A 60 -3.22 5.71 1.82
C LEU A 60 -2.86 5.08 0.45
N PRO A 61 -1.60 4.67 0.18
CA PRO A 61 -1.28 3.94 -1.05
C PRO A 61 -2.05 2.62 -1.20
N LEU A 62 -2.29 1.89 -0.12
CA LEU A 62 -3.09 0.65 -0.15
C LEU A 62 -4.54 0.90 -0.58
N SER A 63 -5.07 2.10 -0.36
CA SER A 63 -6.43 2.47 -0.77
C SER A 63 -6.56 2.82 -2.26
N ALA A 64 -5.43 3.05 -2.96
CA ALA A 64 -5.42 3.49 -4.35
C ALA A 64 -6.22 2.58 -5.31
N PRO A 65 -6.12 1.24 -5.24
CA PRO A 65 -6.91 0.36 -6.11
C PRO A 65 -8.42 0.46 -5.90
N ALA A 66 -8.87 0.85 -4.70
CA ALA A 66 -10.29 1.09 -4.42
C ALA A 66 -10.76 2.46 -4.94
N GLY A 67 -9.89 3.46 -4.90
CA GLY A 67 -10.16 4.81 -5.43
C GLY A 67 -10.29 4.84 -6.95
N THR A 68 -9.45 4.07 -7.67
CA THR A 68 -9.47 4.04 -9.15
C THR A 68 -10.73 3.39 -9.72
N ARG A 69 -11.38 2.48 -8.98
CA ARG A 69 -12.66 1.88 -9.38
C ARG A 69 -13.81 2.87 -9.51
N LYS A 70 -13.72 4.06 -8.91
CA LYS A 70 -14.76 5.10 -8.99
C LYS A 70 -14.56 6.08 -10.15
N LEU A 71 -13.43 6.01 -10.84
CA LEU A 71 -13.05 6.93 -11.93
C LEU A 71 -13.28 6.32 -13.33
N THR A 72 -13.76 5.09 -13.40
CA THR A 72 -14.08 4.32 -14.61
C THR A 72 -15.55 3.94 -14.62
#